data_AF-A0A3M2AYW2-F1
#
_entry.id   AF-A0A3M2AYW2-F1
#
_cell.length_a   1.000
_cell.length_b   1.000
_cell.length_c   1.000
_cell.angle_alpha   90.00
_cell.angle_beta   90.00
_cell.angle_gamma   90.00
#
_symmetry.space_group_name_H-M   'P 1'
#
loop_
_entity.id
_entity.type
_entity.pdbx_description
1 polymer ?
#
loop_
_entity_poly.entity_id
_entity_poly.type
_entity_poly.pdbx_seq_one_letter_code
_entity_poly.pdbx_strand_id
1 'polypeptide(L)' 'MKEETRKLLEKAERALHAAGTLLAAGDAEFAAGRAYYAMFHTAQALLRERDLRFRKHGSVHAAFG' A
#
# COMPACT_ATOMS: atom_id res chain seq x y z
N MET A 1 -1.09 13.53 -11.19
CA MET A 1 -1.38 12.19 -10.63
C MET A 1 -2.41 11.50 -11.49
N LYS A 2 -2.12 10.30 -11.96
CA LYS A 2 -3.05 9.47 -12.74
C LYS A 2 -4.20 8.97 -11.87
N GLU A 3 -5.35 8.71 -12.48
CA GLU A 3 -6.54 8.22 -11.76
C GLU A 3 -6.27 6.92 -10.98
N GLU A 4 -5.51 6.01 -11.59
CA GLU A 4 -5.15 4.73 -10.97
C GLU A 4 -4.23 4.91 -9.76
N THR A 5 -3.34 5.91 -9.81
CA THR A 5 -2.47 6.30 -8.70
C THR A 5 -3.30 6.82 -7.53
N ARG A 6 -4.28 7.71 -7.80
CA ARG A 6 -5.21 8.21 -6.77
C ARG A 6 -5.95 7.07 -6.08
N LYS A 7 -6.51 6.14 -6.85
CA LYS A 7 -7.20 4.95 -6.30
C LYS A 7 -6.30 4.05 -5.45
N LEU A 8 -5.01 3.96 -5.79
CA LEU A 8 -4.04 3.20 -5.00
C LEU A 8 -3.71 3.93 -3.69
N LEU A 9 -3.54 5.26 -3.72
CA LEU A 9 -3.31 6.05 -2.51
C LEU A 9 -4.53 6.03 -1.57
N GLU A 10 -5.74 6.10 -2.09
CA GLU A 10 -6.96 5.93 -1.28
C GLU A 10 -7.01 4.55 -0.60
N LYS A 11 -6.56 3.49 -1.28
CA LYS A 11 -6.42 2.16 -0.66
C LYS A 11 -5.35 2.15 0.42
N ALA A 12 -4.22 2.82 0.18
CA ALA A 12 -3.14 2.93 1.15
C ALA A 12 -3.60 3.64 2.42
N GLU A 13 -4.32 4.76 2.27
CA GLU A 13 -4.86 5.55 3.38
C GLU A 13 -5.87 4.73 4.21
N ARG A 14 -6.81 4.03 3.55
CA ARG A 14 -7.75 3.14 4.25
C ARG A 14 -7.03 2.02 5.00
N ALA A 15 -5.99 1.42 4.41
CA ALA A 15 -5.21 0.38 5.07
C ALA A 15 -4.43 0.94 6.27
N LEU A 16 -3.86 2.14 6.17
CA LEU A 16 -3.16 2.79 7.27
C LEU A 16 -4.11 3.17 8.42
N HIS A 17 -5.29 3.69 8.10
CA HIS A 17 -6.33 3.96 9.09
C HIS A 17 -6.73 2.68 9.84
N ALA A 18 -6.99 1.59 9.10
CA ALA A 18 -7.29 0.29 9.71
C ALA A 18 -6.14 -0.24 10.58
N ALA A 19 -4.88 -0.06 10.15
CA ALA A 19 -3.71 -0.43 10.95
C ALA A 19 -3.68 0.32 12.29
N GLY A 20 -3.96 1.64 12.27
CA GLY A 20 -4.06 2.44 13.49
C GLY A 20 -5.16 1.96 14.43
N THR A 21 -6.34 1.65 13.91
CA THR A 21 -7.46 1.11 14.70
C THR A 21 -7.12 -0.24 15.34
N LEU A 22 -6.51 -1.16 14.60
CA LEU A 22 -6.10 -2.47 15.11
C LEU A 22 -5.01 -2.34 16.18
N LEU A 23 -4.03 -1.47 15.97
CA LEU A 23 -2.97 -1.22 16.93
C LEU A 23 -3.53 -0.64 18.24
N ALA A 24 -4.46 0.30 18.14
CA ALA A 24 -5.14 0.88 19.31
C ALA A 24 -5.99 -0.16 20.07
N ALA A 25 -6.50 -1.18 19.38
CA ALA A 25 -7.22 -2.30 19.97
C ALA A 25 -6.30 -3.39 20.57
N GLY A 26 -4.98 -3.21 20.52
CA GLY A 26 -3.99 -4.19 21.02
C GLY A 26 -3.66 -5.31 20.03
N ASP A 27 -4.19 -5.26 18.82
CA ASP A 27 -3.97 -6.27 17.79
C ASP A 27 -2.81 -5.89 16.86
N ALA A 28 -1.59 -6.00 17.41
CA ALA A 28 -0.37 -5.58 16.73
C ALA A 28 -0.03 -6.41 15.47
N GLU A 29 -0.33 -7.72 15.47
CA GLU A 29 -0.04 -8.61 14.34
C GLU A 29 -0.89 -8.23 13.12
N PHE A 30 -2.21 -8.06 13.31
CA PHE A 30 -3.07 -7.64 12.22
C PHE A 30 -2.81 -6.18 11.82
N ALA A 31 -2.46 -5.31 12.76
CA ALA A 31 -2.06 -3.93 12.46
C ALA A 31 -0.83 -3.89 11.52
N ALA A 32 0.21 -4.67 11.82
CA ALA A 32 1.40 -4.76 10.98
C ALA A 32 1.06 -5.23 9.56
N GLY A 33 0.18 -6.23 9.43
CA GLY A 33 -0.32 -6.69 8.14
C GLY A 33 -1.00 -5.57 7.32
N ARG A 34 -1.82 -4.74 7.96
CA ARG A 34 -2.47 -3.59 7.30
C ARG A 34 -1.47 -2.49 6.93
N ALA A 35 -0.50 -2.20 7.79
CA ALA A 35 0.56 -1.24 7.51
C ALA A 35 1.41 -1.67 6.29
N TYR A 36 1.74 -2.96 6.19
CA TYR A 36 2.41 -3.51 5.01
C TYR A 36 1.63 -3.23 3.71
N TYR A 37 0.31 -3.48 3.70
CA TYR A 37 -0.52 -3.21 2.52
C TYR A 37 -0.63 -1.71 2.21
N ALA A 38 -0.60 -0.84 3.21
CA ALA A 38 -0.53 0.60 2.99
C ALA A 38 0.75 0.99 2.23
N MET A 39 1.91 0.48 2.68
CA MET A 39 3.19 0.67 1.99
C MET A 39 3.16 0.08 0.57
N PHE A 40 2.63 -1.13 0.42
CA PHE A 40 2.55 -1.82 -0.87
C PHE A 40 1.69 -1.07 -1.90
N HIS A 41 0.54 -0.54 -1.49
CA HIS A 41 -0.29 0.29 -2.37
C HIS A 41 0.39 1.62 -2.72
N THR A 42 1.13 2.21 -1.80
CA THR A 42 1.94 3.42 -2.06
C THR A 42 3.05 3.14 -3.07
N ALA A 43 3.78 2.03 -2.94
CA ALA A 43 4.81 1.63 -3.91
C ALA A 43 4.20 1.41 -5.31
N GLN A 44 3.06 0.74 -5.40
CA GLN A 44 2.34 0.60 -6.67
C GLN A 44 1.91 1.95 -7.27
N ALA A 45 1.47 2.90 -6.44
CA ALA A 45 1.07 4.23 -6.87
C ALA A 45 2.27 4.98 -7.49
N LEU A 46 3.43 4.95 -6.82
CA LEU A 46 4.66 5.60 -7.30
C LEU A 46 5.15 5.00 -8.62
N LEU A 47 5.11 3.66 -8.75
CA LEU A 47 5.43 2.97 -10.00
C LEU A 47 4.44 3.31 -11.12
N ARG A 48 3.16 3.50 -10.79
CA ARG A 48 2.12 3.83 -11.77
C ARG A 48 2.32 5.21 -12.40
N GLU A 49 2.80 6.19 -11.64
CA GLU A 49 3.17 7.50 -12.19
C GLU A 49 4.27 7.36 -13.26
N ARG A 50 5.12 6.33 -13.19
CA ARG A 50 6.16 6.00 -14.18
C ARG A 50 5.70 5.02 -15.27
N ASP A 51 4.40 4.77 -15.39
CA ASP A 51 3.81 3.80 -16.33
C ASP A 51 4.24 2.34 -16.11
N LEU A 52 4.86 2.03 -14.96
CA LEU A 52 5.24 0.68 -14.59
C LEU A 52 4.07 -0.03 -13.88
N ARG A 53 3.74 -1.22 -14.36
CA ARG A 53 2.62 -2.03 -13.86
C ARG A 53 3.05 -3.47 -13.67
N PHE A 54 2.85 -4.00 -12.47
CA PHE A 54 3.23 -5.37 -12.12
C PHE A 54 2.03 -6.14 -11.57
N ARG A 55 1.98 -7.44 -11.88
CA ARG A 55 0.94 -8.36 -11.39
C ARG A 55 1.37 -9.15 -10.15
N LYS A 56 2.68 -9.31 -9.93
CA LYS A 56 3.24 -10.08 -8.81
C LYS A 56 3.77 -9.13 -7.74
N HIS A 57 3.57 -9.47 -6.46
CA HIS A 57 4.08 -8.69 -5.32
C HIS A 57 5.60 -8.52 -5.37
N GLY A 58 6.34 -9.61 -5.62
CA GLY A 58 7.80 -9.55 -5.70
C GLY A 58 8.32 -8.61 -6.81
N SER A 59 7.59 -8.46 -7.90
CA SER A 59 7.97 -7.53 -8.99
C SER A 59 7.75 -6.07 -8.60
N VAL A 60 6.73 -5.77 -7.78
CA VAL A 60 6.54 -4.42 -7.22
C VAL A 60 7.71 -4.07 -6.30
N HIS A 61 8.10 -4.98 -5.41
CA HIS A 61 9.26 -4.76 -4.52
C HIS A 61 10.54 -4.53 -5.33
N ALA A 62 10.86 -5.43 -6.26
CA ALA A 62 12.07 -5.33 -7.08
C ALA A 62 12.13 -4.06 -7.94
N ALA A 63 10.99 -3.55 -8.42
CA ALA A 63 10.94 -2.35 -9.22
C ALA A 63 10.95 -1.05 -8.40
N PHE A 64 10.46 -1.10 -7.16
CA PHE A 64 10.46 0.05 -6.26
C PHE A 64 11.83 0.28 -5.60
N GLY A 65 12.49 -0.81 -5.18
CA GLY A 65 13.75 -0.79 -4.43
C GLY A 65 13.65 -1.64 -3.17
#